data_AF-A0A255R055-F1
#
_entry.id   AF-A0A255R055-F1
#
_cell.length_a   1.000
_cell.length_b   1.000
_cell.length_c   1.000
_cell.angle_alpha   90.00
_cell.angle_beta   90.00
_cell.angle_gamma   90.00
#
_symmetry.space_group_name_H-M   'P 1'
#
loop_
_entity.id
_entity.type
_entity.pdbx_description
1 polymer ?
#
loop_
_entity_poly.entity_id
_entity_poly.type
_entity_poly.pdbx_seq_one_letter_code
_entity_poly.pdbx_strand_id
1 'polypeptide(L)'
;MFGESPASAQRVTYEQPPIDYLNAEVHDRVAVLIEKIESGEATLKYDSQFGYLKSILEALDISESSQSLVFSKTSLQLSKISPRRPRALYFNDDVYVGFCQRGDVIEIAATDPRQGATFYTLKQTEQERPRIVRDRGGCLSCHASSRTQDIPGYLVRSVFPDAAGRPKLGSGSFTTDHTSKFHDRWGGWYVTGNHGTMRHMGNTICRTDEMEFDRSAGANETDLSDYFRTDAYVSPNSDIVALMVLEHQTQMHNAIAAANFETRLALHQSFQMNELLERPEGFVSDSAKRRISAVAEDLVYYMLFGEEFQLTDAVSGNTSFADEFQSRGVVDSKGRSLRQLNLQTRLLEYPCSYLIYSDAFAALPDLVRHETLEKLAAVLEGQNQAKEFQHLSPKLRQQISEILLETVPEYRDMITSRNQG
;
A
#
# COMPACT_ATOMS: atom_id res chain seq x y z
N MET A 1 4.92 -9.07 -44.11
CA MET A 1 4.47 -7.67 -44.00
C MET A 1 4.63 -7.31 -42.53
N PHE A 2 5.80 -6.78 -42.16
CA PHE A 2 6.16 -6.51 -40.77
C PHE A 2 5.52 -5.19 -40.38
N GLY A 3 4.50 -5.25 -39.54
CA GLY A 3 3.87 -4.06 -38.95
C GLY A 3 4.83 -3.47 -37.94
N GLU A 4 5.29 -2.24 -38.22
CA GLU A 4 6.04 -1.41 -37.30
C GLU A 4 5.22 -1.22 -36.02
N SER A 5 5.81 -1.63 -34.90
CA SER A 5 5.31 -1.34 -33.57
C SER A 5 5.43 0.17 -33.34
N PRO A 6 4.36 0.90 -32.97
CA PRO A 6 4.49 2.32 -32.69
C PRO A 6 5.45 2.49 -31.50
N ALA A 7 6.50 3.28 -31.73
CA ALA A 7 7.55 3.56 -30.76
C ALA A 7 6.96 4.05 -29.43
N SER A 8 7.26 3.31 -28.36
CA SER A 8 7.02 3.70 -26.97
C SER A 8 7.86 4.93 -26.60
N ALA A 9 7.35 6.13 -26.90
CA ALA A 9 8.00 7.42 -26.63
C ALA A 9 7.51 8.12 -25.34
N GLN A 10 6.83 7.43 -24.43
CA GLN A 10 6.54 7.94 -23.08
C GLN A 10 7.29 7.10 -22.04
N ARG A 11 8.60 7.34 -21.92
CA ARG A 11 9.43 6.80 -20.83
C ARG A 11 9.40 7.81 -19.68
N VAL A 12 8.89 7.38 -18.53
CA VAL A 12 9.05 7.96 -17.18
C VAL A 12 8.62 9.44 -17.06
N THR A 13 7.33 9.66 -16.90
CA THR A 13 6.70 11.01 -16.85
C THR A 13 6.88 11.74 -15.51
N TYR A 14 7.34 11.06 -14.45
CA TYR A 14 7.44 11.63 -13.11
C TYR A 14 8.78 12.31 -12.80
N GLU A 15 9.79 12.16 -13.66
CA GLU A 15 11.12 12.78 -13.46
C GLU A 15 11.16 14.27 -13.84
N GLN A 16 10.17 14.76 -14.57
CA GLN A 16 10.09 16.14 -15.05
C GLN A 16 8.93 16.89 -14.37
N PRO A 17 8.92 18.24 -14.43
CA PRO A 17 7.72 19.01 -14.11
C PRO A 17 6.50 18.45 -14.85
N PRO A 18 5.34 18.38 -14.20
CA PRO A 18 4.99 19.01 -12.94
C PRO A 18 5.26 18.16 -11.70
N ILE A 19 5.79 16.93 -11.86
CA ILE A 19 6.02 16.00 -10.74
C ILE A 19 7.39 16.26 -10.11
N ASP A 20 8.44 16.21 -10.95
CA ASP A 20 9.84 16.42 -10.58
C ASP A 20 10.26 15.59 -9.36
N TYR A 21 9.92 14.30 -9.40
CA TYR A 21 9.91 13.40 -8.23
C TYR A 21 11.21 13.44 -7.42
N LEU A 22 12.38 13.42 -8.07
CA LEU A 22 13.68 13.34 -7.39
C LEU A 22 14.12 14.65 -6.72
N ASN A 23 13.61 15.80 -7.20
CA ASN A 23 14.07 17.11 -6.77
C ASN A 23 13.02 17.86 -5.94
N ALA A 24 11.74 17.55 -6.12
CA ALA A 24 10.67 18.16 -5.36
C ALA A 24 10.81 17.87 -3.86
N GLU A 25 10.47 18.89 -3.07
CA GLU A 25 10.36 18.79 -1.62
C GLU A 25 9.28 17.77 -1.24
N VAL A 26 9.52 17.10 -0.11
CA VAL A 26 8.66 16.06 0.45
C VAL A 26 8.33 16.44 1.89
N HIS A 27 7.11 16.15 2.29
CA HIS A 27 6.53 16.52 3.58
C HIS A 27 5.93 15.30 4.29
N ASP A 28 6.30 14.09 3.87
CA ASP A 28 5.94 12.86 4.55
C ASP A 28 6.49 12.77 5.98
N ARG A 29 5.97 11.83 6.76
CA ARG A 29 6.34 11.66 8.18
C ARG A 29 7.82 11.41 8.41
N VAL A 30 8.54 10.85 7.43
CA VAL A 30 9.98 10.59 7.51
C VAL A 30 10.76 11.88 7.24
N ALA A 31 10.33 12.70 6.29
CA ALA A 31 10.88 14.04 6.08
C ALA A 31 10.76 14.91 7.35
N VAL A 32 9.59 14.91 7.99
CA VAL A 32 9.38 15.60 9.27
C VAL A 32 10.27 15.04 10.38
N LEU A 33 10.47 13.71 10.44
CA LEU A 33 11.39 13.09 11.41
C LEU A 33 12.85 13.49 11.14
N ILE A 34 13.27 13.59 9.88
CA ILE A 34 14.60 14.06 9.50
C ILE A 34 14.85 15.45 10.07
N GLU A 35 13.91 16.39 9.84
CA GLU A 35 14.02 17.76 10.36
C GLU A 35 14.14 17.79 11.88
N LYS A 36 13.33 16.99 12.59
CA LYS A 36 13.38 16.88 14.06
C LYS A 36 14.71 16.31 14.58
N ILE A 37 15.31 15.36 13.86
CA ILE A 37 16.63 14.82 14.20
C ILE A 37 17.71 15.88 13.97
N GLU A 38 17.63 16.60 12.85
CA GLU A 38 18.60 17.64 12.50
C GLU A 38 18.54 18.86 13.44
N SER A 39 17.35 19.24 13.89
CA SER A 39 17.15 20.31 14.88
C SER A 39 17.48 19.89 16.33
N GLY A 40 17.56 18.58 16.59
CA GLY A 40 17.79 18.02 17.93
C GLY A 40 16.52 17.85 18.78
N GLU A 41 15.33 18.04 18.18
CA GLU A 41 14.03 17.77 18.83
C GLU A 41 13.75 16.27 18.99
N ALA A 42 14.35 15.43 18.15
CA ALA A 42 14.24 13.98 18.22
C ALA A 42 15.62 13.31 18.21
N THR A 43 15.75 12.19 18.93
CA THR A 43 16.97 11.38 18.96
C THR A 43 16.63 9.91 18.75
N LEU A 44 17.40 9.19 17.94
CA LEU A 44 17.25 7.75 17.75
C LEU A 44 18.25 7.01 18.63
N LYS A 45 17.74 6.07 19.44
CA LYS A 45 18.56 5.25 20.33
C LYS A 45 19.01 3.99 19.60
N TYR A 46 20.31 3.70 19.66
CA TYR A 46 20.87 2.46 19.14
C TYR A 46 20.65 1.30 20.12
N ASP A 47 20.12 0.19 19.62
CA ASP A 47 19.99 -1.08 20.32
C ASP A 47 21.02 -2.08 19.76
N SER A 48 21.72 -2.82 20.63
CA SER A 48 22.78 -3.74 20.22
C SER A 48 22.30 -4.91 19.35
N GLN A 49 21.02 -5.27 19.44
CA GLN A 49 20.41 -6.37 18.69
C GLN A 49 19.67 -5.87 17.44
N PHE A 50 18.95 -4.75 17.56
CA PHE A 50 18.02 -4.25 16.55
C PHE A 50 18.52 -2.98 15.83
N GLY A 51 19.67 -2.45 16.23
CA GLY A 51 20.16 -1.15 15.78
C GLY A 51 19.15 -0.06 16.10
N TYR A 52 18.80 0.79 15.14
CA TYR A 52 17.83 1.86 15.34
C TYR A 52 16.36 1.44 15.20
N LEU A 53 16.06 0.16 14.90
CA LEU A 53 14.71 -0.29 14.53
C LEU A 53 13.66 0.13 15.55
N LYS A 54 13.84 -0.23 16.83
CA LYS A 54 12.86 0.10 17.88
C LYS A 54 12.62 1.60 18.00
N SER A 55 13.69 2.40 17.98
CA SER A 55 13.56 3.86 18.04
C SER A 55 12.88 4.46 16.81
N ILE A 56 13.03 3.85 15.64
CA ILE A 56 12.35 4.26 14.41
C ILE A 56 10.86 3.90 14.46
N LEU A 57 10.52 2.70 14.91
CA LEU A 57 9.12 2.28 15.08
C LEU A 57 8.41 3.20 16.07
N GLU A 58 9.04 3.51 17.19
CA GLU A 58 8.52 4.45 18.20
C GLU A 58 8.37 5.87 17.63
N ALA A 59 9.40 6.42 16.99
CA ALA A 59 9.38 7.79 16.46
C ALA A 59 8.35 7.99 15.33
N LEU A 60 8.06 6.93 14.58
CA LEU A 60 7.10 6.95 13.47
C LEU A 60 5.72 6.40 13.87
N ASP A 61 5.48 6.06 15.14
CA ASP A 61 4.23 5.49 15.63
C ASP A 61 3.79 4.26 14.80
N ILE A 62 4.70 3.28 14.69
CA ILE A 62 4.47 2.02 13.99
C ILE A 62 4.37 0.92 15.03
N SER A 63 3.23 0.23 15.06
CA SER A 63 3.04 -0.88 15.97
C SER A 63 3.91 -2.08 15.58
N GLU A 64 4.52 -2.69 16.59
CA GLU A 64 5.25 -3.95 16.47
C GLU A 64 4.34 -5.11 16.03
N SER A 65 3.02 -5.02 16.28
CA SER A 65 2.03 -6.02 15.88
C SER A 65 1.85 -6.12 14.36
N SER A 66 2.21 -5.05 13.62
CA SER A 66 2.17 -5.02 12.13
C SER A 66 3.23 -5.90 11.47
N GLN A 67 4.11 -6.54 12.26
CA GLN A 67 5.23 -7.30 11.74
C GLN A 67 4.77 -8.36 10.74
N SER A 68 5.36 -8.30 9.55
CA SER A 68 5.24 -9.28 8.48
C SER A 68 6.63 -9.75 8.05
N LEU A 69 6.80 -11.04 7.78
CA LEU A 69 8.10 -11.66 7.54
C LEU A 69 8.21 -12.20 6.11
N VAL A 70 9.23 -11.72 5.38
CA VAL A 70 9.53 -12.10 4.00
C VAL A 70 10.83 -12.87 3.95
N PHE A 71 10.79 -14.12 3.52
CA PHE A 71 12.01 -14.91 3.34
C PHE A 71 12.50 -15.00 1.89
N SER A 72 11.67 -14.53 0.94
CA SER A 72 12.08 -14.43 -0.46
C SER A 72 13.11 -13.33 -0.70
N LYS A 73 14.04 -13.58 -1.61
CA LYS A 73 15.12 -12.67 -2.02
C LYS A 73 14.63 -11.69 -3.07
N THR A 74 13.75 -10.78 -2.66
CA THR A 74 13.04 -9.80 -3.50
C THR A 74 13.30 -8.35 -3.08
N SER A 75 14.30 -8.11 -2.22
CA SER A 75 14.64 -6.82 -1.62
C SER A 75 16.05 -6.36 -2.00
N LEU A 76 16.34 -5.07 -1.78
CA LEU A 76 17.66 -4.45 -1.87
C LEU A 76 18.74 -5.26 -1.12
N GLN A 77 18.42 -5.77 0.07
CA GLN A 77 19.35 -6.52 0.92
C GLN A 77 19.24 -8.05 0.73
N LEU A 78 19.02 -8.52 -0.50
CA LEU A 78 18.83 -9.96 -0.83
C LEU A 78 19.93 -10.91 -0.31
N SER A 79 21.15 -10.41 -0.10
CA SER A 79 22.27 -11.20 0.45
C SER A 79 22.11 -11.51 1.94
N LYS A 80 21.28 -10.74 2.64
CA LYS A 80 20.99 -10.89 4.07
C LYS A 80 19.77 -11.79 4.33
N ILE A 81 18.91 -11.98 3.34
CA ILE A 81 17.62 -12.68 3.46
C ILE A 81 17.74 -14.16 3.13
N SER A 82 17.03 -15.02 3.87
CA SER A 82 16.86 -16.45 3.57
C SER A 82 15.66 -17.00 4.34
N PRO A 83 15.17 -18.22 4.06
CA PRO A 83 14.20 -18.92 4.92
C PRO A 83 14.58 -18.89 6.41
N ARG A 84 15.86 -19.13 6.75
CA ARG A 84 16.32 -19.11 8.16
C ARG A 84 16.56 -17.72 8.74
N ARG A 85 16.44 -16.67 7.92
CA ARG A 85 16.70 -15.27 8.30
C ARG A 85 15.83 -14.34 7.43
N PRO A 86 14.49 -14.36 7.62
CA PRO A 86 13.60 -13.47 6.89
C PRO A 86 13.93 -11.99 7.14
N ARG A 87 13.46 -11.14 6.23
CA ARG A 87 13.33 -9.70 6.43
C ARG A 87 12.02 -9.45 7.16
N ALA A 88 12.04 -8.57 8.16
CA ALA A 88 10.83 -8.06 8.79
C ALA A 88 10.38 -6.76 8.11
N LEU A 89 9.08 -6.62 7.96
CA LEU A 89 8.39 -5.42 7.53
C LEU A 89 7.44 -4.99 8.65
N TYR A 90 7.39 -3.70 8.92
CA TYR A 90 6.46 -3.06 9.86
C TYR A 90 5.78 -1.91 9.13
N PHE A 91 4.55 -1.59 9.49
CA PHE A 91 3.84 -0.50 8.85
C PHE A 91 2.79 0.13 9.76
N ASN A 92 2.56 1.42 9.52
CA ASN A 92 1.31 2.08 9.89
C ASN A 92 0.63 2.58 8.60
N ASP A 93 -0.23 3.57 8.70
CA ASP A 93 -1.02 4.01 7.55
C ASP A 93 -0.19 4.64 6.44
N ASP A 94 0.94 5.29 6.77
CA ASP A 94 1.68 6.12 5.82
C ASP A 94 3.16 5.72 5.68
N VAL A 95 3.68 4.86 6.56
CA VAL A 95 5.10 4.50 6.61
C VAL A 95 5.28 2.98 6.69
N TYR A 96 6.24 2.49 5.92
CA TYR A 96 6.72 1.10 5.89
C TYR A 96 8.19 1.04 6.30
N VAL A 97 8.55 0.15 7.22
CA VAL A 97 9.92 -0.05 7.70
C VAL A 97 10.35 -1.48 7.47
N GLY A 98 11.46 -1.65 6.75
CA GLY A 98 12.09 -2.94 6.46
C GLY A 98 13.38 -3.14 7.26
N PHE A 99 13.48 -4.30 7.91
CA PHE A 99 14.63 -4.69 8.73
C PHE A 99 15.17 -6.05 8.28
N CYS A 100 16.46 -6.08 7.95
CA CYS A 100 17.21 -7.32 7.77
C CYS A 100 18.15 -7.52 8.96
N GLN A 101 18.18 -8.71 9.53
CA GLN A 101 19.21 -9.08 10.49
C GLN A 101 20.61 -8.94 9.86
N ARG A 102 21.52 -8.26 10.57
CA ARG A 102 22.87 -7.92 10.07
C ARG A 102 22.83 -7.14 8.74
N GLY A 103 21.72 -6.44 8.50
CA GLY A 103 21.56 -5.50 7.40
C GLY A 103 22.44 -4.28 7.62
N ASP A 104 22.87 -3.68 6.51
CA ASP A 104 23.73 -2.49 6.54
C ASP A 104 22.90 -1.22 6.75
N VAL A 105 21.59 -1.30 6.43
CA VAL A 105 20.60 -0.24 6.57
C VAL A 105 19.25 -0.76 7.05
N ILE A 106 18.49 0.12 7.71
CA ILE A 106 17.02 0.06 7.76
C ILE A 106 16.50 0.67 6.46
N GLU A 107 15.59 -0.04 5.81
CA GLU A 107 14.86 0.44 4.63
C GLU A 107 13.58 1.11 5.12
N ILE A 108 13.28 2.32 4.65
CA ILE A 108 12.07 3.04 5.05
C ILE A 108 11.38 3.52 3.78
N ALA A 109 10.07 3.41 3.71
CA ALA A 109 9.28 4.02 2.65
C ALA A 109 8.10 4.78 3.26
N ALA A 110 7.75 5.94 2.72
CA ALA A 110 6.68 6.77 3.24
C ALA A 110 5.81 7.33 2.11
N THR A 111 4.53 7.51 2.37
CA THR A 111 3.60 8.08 1.39
C THR A 111 3.60 9.59 1.54
N ASP A 112 4.26 10.28 0.61
CA ASP A 112 4.20 11.73 0.51
C ASP A 112 2.88 12.16 -0.15
N PRO A 113 2.18 13.17 0.40
CA PRO A 113 0.89 13.59 -0.14
C PRO A 113 0.91 14.09 -1.59
N ARG A 114 2.07 14.53 -2.09
CA ARG A 114 2.23 15.03 -3.46
C ARG A 114 3.12 14.14 -4.32
N GLN A 115 4.11 13.47 -3.75
CA GLN A 115 5.11 12.69 -4.47
C GLN A 115 4.83 11.18 -4.44
N GLY A 116 3.79 10.73 -3.73
CA GLY A 116 3.49 9.31 -3.61
C GLY A 116 4.55 8.59 -2.79
N ALA A 117 4.88 7.34 -3.15
CA ALA A 117 5.87 6.58 -2.39
C ALA A 117 7.26 7.22 -2.47
N THR A 118 7.84 7.55 -1.33
CA THR A 118 9.21 8.03 -1.15
C THR A 118 10.03 6.99 -0.38
N PHE A 119 11.32 6.87 -0.70
CA PHE A 119 12.18 5.82 -0.16
C PHE A 119 13.37 6.43 0.57
N TYR A 120 13.72 5.86 1.71
CA TYR A 120 14.82 6.31 2.56
C TYR A 120 15.61 5.11 3.09
N THR A 121 16.83 5.39 3.53
CA THR A 121 17.67 4.43 4.25
C THR A 121 18.28 5.06 5.50
N LEU A 122 18.45 4.25 6.54
CA LEU A 122 19.18 4.62 7.74
C LEU A 122 20.28 3.59 8.01
N LYS A 123 21.54 4.02 8.08
CA LYS A 123 22.66 3.12 8.39
C LYS A 123 22.56 2.53 9.80
N GLN A 124 22.81 1.23 9.92
CA GLN A 124 22.75 0.49 11.19
C GLN A 124 24.05 0.51 12.00
N THR A 125 24.85 1.56 11.82
CA THR A 125 26.07 1.82 12.62
C THR A 125 25.76 2.81 13.72
N GLU A 126 26.15 2.51 14.95
CA GLU A 126 26.03 3.43 16.08
C GLU A 126 26.76 4.75 15.78
N GLN A 127 26.03 5.85 15.89
CA GLN A 127 26.49 7.20 15.58
C GLN A 127 25.81 8.16 16.55
N GLU A 128 26.53 9.21 16.97
CA GLU A 128 25.95 10.26 17.81
C GLU A 128 24.76 10.95 17.13
N ARG A 129 24.82 11.09 15.80
CA ARG A 129 23.77 11.70 14.97
C ARG A 129 23.47 10.82 13.75
N PRO A 130 22.58 9.81 13.89
CA PRO A 130 22.17 8.99 12.77
C PRO A 130 21.47 9.84 11.69
N ARG A 131 21.72 9.51 10.42
CA ARG A 131 21.12 10.21 9.28
C ARG A 131 20.25 9.28 8.46
N ILE A 132 18.99 9.69 8.29
CA ILE A 132 18.07 9.08 7.33
C ILE A 132 18.30 9.80 5.98
N VAL A 133 18.49 9.04 4.91
CA VAL A 133 18.83 9.57 3.58
C VAL A 133 17.81 9.10 2.56
N ARG A 134 17.23 10.04 1.81
CA ARG A 134 16.33 9.74 0.69
C ARG A 134 17.08 9.02 -0.42
N ASP A 135 16.57 7.87 -0.84
CA ASP A 135 17.07 7.13 -1.99
C ASP A 135 16.80 7.91 -3.28
N ARG A 136 17.79 7.91 -4.18
CA ARG A 136 17.74 8.66 -5.45
C ARG A 136 17.73 7.75 -6.68
N GLY A 137 17.17 6.54 -6.56
CA GLY A 137 16.88 5.68 -7.71
C GLY A 137 17.18 4.19 -7.52
N GLY A 138 17.89 3.80 -6.45
CA GLY A 138 18.14 2.39 -6.15
C GLY A 138 16.85 1.60 -5.96
N CYS A 139 15.91 2.17 -5.21
CA CYS A 139 14.60 1.59 -4.95
C CYS A 139 13.68 1.63 -6.18
N LEU A 140 13.74 2.72 -6.96
CA LEU A 140 12.88 2.91 -8.14
C LEU A 140 13.07 1.85 -9.22
N SER A 141 14.25 1.22 -9.29
CA SER A 141 14.51 0.10 -10.20
C SER A 141 13.49 -1.05 -10.07
N CYS A 142 12.92 -1.24 -8.88
CA CYS A 142 11.90 -2.25 -8.60
C CYS A 142 10.54 -1.64 -8.21
N HIS A 143 10.54 -0.40 -7.72
CA HIS A 143 9.36 0.29 -7.19
C HIS A 143 8.71 1.28 -8.17
N ALA A 144 9.22 1.43 -9.38
CA ALA A 144 8.54 2.15 -10.45
C ALA A 144 8.42 1.26 -11.69
N SER A 145 7.34 0.49 -11.76
CA SER A 145 7.08 -0.46 -12.84
C SER A 145 5.59 -0.62 -13.08
N SER A 146 5.19 -1.43 -14.07
CA SER A 146 3.79 -1.76 -14.30
C SER A 146 3.09 -2.41 -13.09
N ARG A 147 3.85 -2.98 -12.13
CA ARG A 147 3.31 -3.52 -10.87
C ARG A 147 2.89 -2.45 -9.87
N THR A 148 3.31 -1.22 -10.10
CA THR A 148 3.04 -0.03 -9.28
C THR A 148 2.41 1.06 -10.14
N GLN A 149 1.60 0.67 -11.12
CA GLN A 149 0.87 1.59 -12.01
C GLN A 149 1.81 2.56 -12.76
N ASP A 150 3.04 2.11 -13.06
CA ASP A 150 4.10 2.86 -13.73
C ASP A 150 4.54 4.16 -13.01
N ILE A 151 4.26 4.24 -11.71
CA ILE A 151 4.72 5.31 -10.80
C ILE A 151 5.57 4.73 -9.66
N PRO A 152 6.36 5.56 -8.94
CA PRO A 152 6.95 5.16 -7.67
C PRO A 152 5.85 4.70 -6.70
N GLY A 153 5.91 3.43 -6.28
CA GLY A 153 4.86 2.82 -5.49
C GLY A 153 5.31 1.59 -4.71
N TYR A 154 4.34 1.00 -4.02
CA TYR A 154 4.51 -0.14 -3.15
C TYR A 154 4.02 -1.42 -3.81
N LEU A 155 4.59 -2.55 -3.39
CA LEU A 155 4.16 -3.85 -3.87
C LEU A 155 4.37 -4.93 -2.83
N VAL A 156 3.37 -5.81 -2.70
CA VAL A 156 3.48 -7.12 -2.06
C VAL A 156 3.57 -8.15 -3.17
N ARG A 157 4.60 -8.99 -3.16
CA ARG A 157 4.81 -10.00 -4.20
C ARG A 157 4.70 -11.40 -3.62
N SER A 158 3.86 -12.21 -4.23
CA SER A 158 3.83 -13.65 -4.03
C SER A 158 4.63 -14.35 -5.14
N VAL A 159 5.58 -15.19 -4.76
CA VAL A 159 6.52 -15.85 -5.67
C VAL A 159 6.65 -17.34 -5.36
N PHE A 160 7.32 -18.08 -6.25
CA PHE A 160 7.73 -19.46 -6.00
C PHE A 160 9.18 -19.50 -5.48
N PRO A 161 9.46 -19.44 -4.16
CA PRO A 161 10.83 -19.47 -3.65
C PRO A 161 11.45 -20.87 -3.68
N ASP A 162 12.71 -20.97 -4.08
CA ASP A 162 13.53 -22.18 -3.85
C ASP A 162 13.96 -22.30 -2.37
N ALA A 163 14.70 -23.37 -2.04
CA ALA A 163 15.22 -23.61 -0.69
C ALA A 163 16.18 -22.52 -0.16
N ALA A 164 16.73 -21.67 -1.05
CA ALA A 164 17.56 -20.52 -0.70
C ALA A 164 16.78 -19.21 -0.66
N GLY A 165 15.46 -19.25 -0.85
CA GLY A 165 14.55 -18.10 -0.92
C GLY A 165 14.58 -17.37 -2.26
N ARG A 166 15.21 -17.90 -3.31
CA ARG A 166 15.28 -17.22 -4.62
C ARG A 166 13.98 -17.45 -5.39
N PRO A 167 13.36 -16.38 -5.96
CA PRO A 167 12.19 -16.54 -6.81
C PRO A 167 12.53 -17.34 -8.08
N LYS A 168 11.76 -18.38 -8.38
CA LYS A 168 11.80 -19.08 -9.66
C LYS A 168 11.08 -18.26 -10.72
N LEU A 169 11.82 -17.39 -11.42
CA LEU A 169 11.24 -16.41 -12.36
C LEU A 169 10.48 -17.04 -13.53
N GLY A 170 10.87 -18.24 -13.98
CA GLY A 170 10.16 -19.00 -15.02
C GLY A 170 8.75 -19.46 -14.62
N SER A 171 8.42 -19.38 -13.33
CA SER A 171 7.13 -19.76 -12.74
C SER A 171 6.14 -18.61 -12.60
N GLY A 172 6.53 -17.41 -13.04
CA GLY A 172 5.75 -16.20 -12.82
C GLY A 172 5.85 -15.66 -11.38
N SER A 173 5.19 -14.54 -11.14
CA SER A 173 5.03 -13.93 -9.82
C SER A 173 3.76 -13.09 -9.80
N PHE A 174 3.11 -13.03 -8.66
CA PHE A 174 1.87 -12.26 -8.48
C PHE A 174 2.17 -10.97 -7.70
N THR A 175 1.58 -9.86 -8.13
CA THR A 175 1.37 -8.71 -7.23
C THR A 175 0.12 -9.02 -6.43
N THR A 176 0.22 -9.00 -5.10
CA THR A 176 -0.85 -9.43 -4.21
C THR A 176 -1.58 -8.23 -3.63
N ASP A 177 -2.91 -8.29 -3.67
CA ASP A 177 -3.86 -7.27 -3.22
C ASP A 177 -5.18 -7.91 -2.76
N HIS A 178 -6.24 -7.12 -2.50
CA HIS A 178 -7.53 -7.67 -2.08
C HIS A 178 -8.25 -8.54 -3.14
N THR A 179 -7.99 -8.35 -4.43
CA THR A 179 -8.63 -9.10 -5.54
C THR A 179 -7.98 -10.48 -5.70
N SER A 180 -6.75 -10.62 -5.23
CA SER A 180 -5.93 -11.82 -5.39
C SER A 180 -6.60 -13.04 -4.76
N LYS A 181 -6.70 -14.13 -5.51
CA LYS A 181 -7.21 -15.40 -4.99
C LYS A 181 -6.35 -15.87 -3.83
N PHE A 182 -6.96 -16.35 -2.76
CA PHE A 182 -6.25 -16.81 -1.56
C PHE A 182 -5.13 -17.83 -1.89
N HIS A 183 -5.36 -18.71 -2.87
CA HIS A 183 -4.40 -19.72 -3.32
C HIS A 183 -3.09 -19.22 -3.95
N ASP A 184 -3.08 -17.96 -4.39
CA ASP A 184 -1.93 -17.29 -5.00
C ASP A 184 -1.18 -16.38 -4.02
N ARG A 185 -1.67 -16.23 -2.78
CA ARG A 185 -1.10 -15.28 -1.81
C ARG A 185 0.13 -15.83 -1.08
N TRP A 186 1.01 -14.92 -0.68
CA TRP A 186 2.09 -15.09 0.31
C TRP A 186 3.22 -16.07 -0.03
N GLY A 187 3.41 -16.45 -1.29
CA GLY A 187 4.58 -17.23 -1.69
C GLY A 187 5.87 -16.46 -1.41
N GLY A 188 6.76 -17.02 -0.59
CA GLY A 188 7.97 -16.30 -0.14
C GLY A 188 7.81 -15.49 1.15
N TRP A 189 6.67 -15.62 1.83
CA TRP A 189 6.35 -14.99 3.11
C TRP A 189 6.08 -16.04 4.17
N TYR A 190 6.37 -15.69 5.42
CA TYR A 190 5.83 -16.41 6.57
C TYR A 190 4.46 -15.84 6.91
N VAL A 191 3.54 -16.70 7.34
CA VAL A 191 2.15 -16.35 7.64
C VAL A 191 1.75 -17.06 8.92
N THR A 192 1.29 -16.32 9.92
CA THR A 192 0.75 -16.88 11.16
C THR A 192 -0.70 -16.48 11.35
N GLY A 193 -1.52 -17.40 11.86
CA GLY A 193 -2.97 -17.23 12.04
C GLY A 193 -3.78 -18.36 11.40
N ASN A 194 -5.08 -18.35 11.62
CA ASN A 194 -6.00 -19.36 11.08
C ASN A 194 -6.80 -18.79 9.90
N HIS A 195 -7.09 -19.65 8.93
CA HIS A 195 -7.89 -19.36 7.73
C HIS A 195 -8.73 -20.57 7.30
N GLY A 196 -8.91 -21.53 8.21
CA GLY A 196 -9.68 -22.75 8.01
C GLY A 196 -9.24 -23.59 6.81
N THR A 197 -10.19 -23.85 5.91
CA THR A 197 -10.02 -24.71 4.73
C THR A 197 -9.37 -24.01 3.53
N MET A 198 -9.28 -22.67 3.54
CA MET A 198 -8.56 -21.93 2.50
C MET A 198 -7.06 -22.29 2.51
N ARG A 199 -6.39 -22.13 1.37
CA ARG A 199 -4.97 -22.49 1.20
C ARG A 199 -4.24 -21.39 0.47
N HIS A 200 -2.99 -21.15 0.82
CA HIS A 200 -2.10 -20.12 0.26
C HIS A 200 -0.68 -20.67 0.04
N MET A 201 0.24 -19.86 -0.48
CA MET A 201 1.63 -20.25 -0.76
C MET A 201 2.62 -19.91 0.38
N GLY A 202 2.18 -19.15 1.40
CA GLY A 202 2.97 -18.85 2.59
C GLY A 202 3.51 -20.08 3.33
N ASN A 203 4.59 -19.89 4.10
CA ASN A 203 5.29 -20.92 4.89
C ASN A 203 5.89 -22.10 4.09
N THR A 204 5.89 -22.05 2.76
CA THR A 204 6.32 -23.17 1.91
C THR A 204 7.44 -22.78 0.93
N ILE A 205 8.26 -23.76 0.55
CA ILE A 205 9.36 -23.61 -0.43
C ILE A 205 9.26 -24.68 -1.51
N CYS A 206 9.68 -24.35 -2.74
CA CYS A 206 9.79 -25.29 -3.84
C CYS A 206 11.01 -26.20 -3.61
N ARG A 207 10.76 -27.50 -3.42
CA ARG A 207 11.83 -28.51 -3.20
C ARG A 207 12.36 -29.13 -4.48
N THR A 208 11.54 -29.20 -5.52
CA THR A 208 11.89 -29.71 -6.86
C THR A 208 11.85 -28.57 -7.87
N ASP A 209 12.25 -28.82 -9.12
CA ASP A 209 12.14 -27.84 -10.21
C ASP A 209 10.69 -27.56 -10.65
N GLU A 210 9.75 -28.37 -10.18
CA GLU A 210 8.32 -28.20 -10.43
C GLU A 210 7.73 -27.04 -9.62
N MET A 211 6.66 -26.45 -10.17
CA MET A 211 5.94 -25.30 -9.59
C MET A 211 4.91 -25.74 -8.56
N GLU A 212 5.19 -26.80 -7.81
CA GLU A 212 4.25 -27.37 -6.85
C GLU A 212 4.56 -26.91 -5.42
N PHE A 213 3.55 -26.35 -4.77
CA PHE A 213 3.51 -26.15 -3.33
C PHE A 213 2.57 -27.16 -2.71
N ASP A 214 3.06 -27.87 -1.70
CA ASP A 214 2.17 -28.43 -0.69
C ASP A 214 1.64 -27.27 0.18
N ARG A 215 0.58 -26.64 -0.30
CA ARG A 215 -0.08 -25.52 0.39
C ARG A 215 -0.73 -25.93 1.71
N SER A 216 -0.88 -27.22 1.97
CA SER A 216 -1.41 -27.71 3.24
C SER A 216 -0.34 -27.75 4.33
N ALA A 217 0.93 -27.94 3.97
CA ALA A 217 2.02 -28.00 4.94
C ALA A 217 2.27 -26.67 5.69
N GLY A 218 1.89 -25.53 5.09
CA GLY A 218 2.06 -24.20 5.67
C GLY A 218 0.77 -23.54 6.15
N ALA A 219 -0.34 -24.28 6.18
CA ALA A 219 -1.68 -23.78 6.45
C ALA A 219 -1.97 -23.69 7.96
N ASN A 220 -2.67 -22.63 8.39
CA ASN A 220 -3.05 -22.41 9.79
C ASN A 220 -1.86 -22.47 10.78
N GLU A 221 -0.68 -22.04 10.35
CA GLU A 221 0.50 -22.01 11.21
C GLU A 221 0.33 -20.93 12.29
N THR A 222 0.73 -21.23 13.52
CA THR A 222 0.63 -20.29 14.65
C THR A 222 1.96 -20.08 15.36
N ASP A 223 2.99 -20.86 15.02
CA ASP A 223 4.34 -20.74 15.57
C ASP A 223 5.38 -20.87 14.46
N LEU A 224 6.32 -19.93 14.40
CA LEU A 224 7.40 -19.93 13.40
C LEU A 224 8.72 -20.52 13.93
N SER A 225 8.76 -21.00 15.18
CA SER A 225 9.98 -21.50 15.83
C SER A 225 10.67 -22.64 15.07
N ASP A 226 9.89 -23.46 14.35
CA ASP A 226 10.40 -24.58 13.56
C ASP A 226 11.08 -24.14 12.25
N TYR A 227 10.84 -22.90 11.82
CA TYR A 227 11.39 -22.36 10.57
C TYR A 227 12.70 -21.59 10.82
N PHE A 228 12.74 -20.78 11.88
CA PHE A 228 13.89 -19.95 12.25
C PHE A 228 13.83 -19.51 13.71
N ARG A 229 14.90 -18.86 14.18
CA ARG A 229 14.95 -18.27 15.51
C ARG A 229 14.12 -16.99 15.61
N THR A 230 12.94 -17.09 16.21
CA THR A 230 11.98 -15.98 16.36
C THR A 230 12.46 -14.89 17.33
N ASP A 231 13.30 -15.23 18.31
CA ASP A 231 13.91 -14.30 19.29
C ASP A 231 14.77 -13.18 18.69
N ALA A 232 15.12 -13.30 17.42
CA ALA A 232 15.89 -12.32 16.67
C ALA A 232 15.03 -11.22 16.02
N TYR A 233 13.71 -11.24 16.26
CA TYR A 233 12.74 -10.26 15.76
C TYR A 233 11.98 -9.61 16.92
N VAL A 234 11.29 -8.51 16.61
CA VAL A 234 10.51 -7.75 17.61
C VAL A 234 9.27 -8.55 18.03
N SER A 235 8.62 -9.20 17.08
CA SER A 235 7.53 -10.16 17.31
C SER A 235 7.95 -11.54 16.80
N PRO A 236 7.47 -12.67 17.39
CA PRO A 236 7.69 -13.99 16.81
C PRO A 236 6.77 -14.30 15.62
N ASN A 237 5.79 -13.43 15.33
CA ASN A 237 4.69 -13.69 14.40
C ASN A 237 4.80 -12.92 13.08
N SER A 238 4.00 -13.33 12.10
CA SER A 238 3.80 -12.68 10.80
C SER A 238 2.31 -12.73 10.46
N ASP A 239 1.54 -11.85 11.09
CA ASP A 239 0.09 -11.99 11.24
C ASP A 239 -0.66 -11.92 9.89
N ILE A 240 -1.52 -12.90 9.64
CA ILE A 240 -2.31 -13.01 8.42
C ILE A 240 -3.24 -11.81 8.18
N VAL A 241 -3.79 -11.21 9.23
CA VAL A 241 -4.64 -10.01 9.13
C VAL A 241 -3.79 -8.80 8.77
N ALA A 242 -2.59 -8.69 9.36
CA ALA A 242 -1.63 -7.64 9.00
C ALA A 242 -1.23 -7.73 7.52
N LEU A 243 -0.99 -8.93 7.00
CA LEU A 243 -0.70 -9.15 5.58
C LEU A 243 -1.86 -8.74 4.67
N MET A 244 -3.10 -9.12 5.00
CA MET A 244 -4.27 -8.73 4.21
C MET A 244 -4.49 -7.21 4.20
N VAL A 245 -4.26 -6.53 5.32
CA VAL A 245 -4.33 -5.06 5.39
C VAL A 245 -3.21 -4.43 4.58
N LEU A 246 -1.97 -4.91 4.70
CA LEU A 246 -0.81 -4.44 3.96
C LEU A 246 -1.03 -4.52 2.44
N GLU A 247 -1.56 -5.63 1.96
CA GLU A 247 -1.90 -5.87 0.56
C GLU A 247 -2.84 -4.81 -0.01
N HIS A 248 -3.94 -4.54 0.70
CA HIS A 248 -4.87 -3.48 0.27
C HIS A 248 -4.23 -2.09 0.35
N GLN A 249 -3.56 -1.80 1.47
CA GLN A 249 -3.01 -0.47 1.75
C GLN A 249 -1.98 -0.05 0.69
N THR A 250 -1.08 -0.97 0.33
CA THR A 250 -0.02 -0.69 -0.66
C THR A 250 -0.57 -0.31 -2.03
N GLN A 251 -1.57 -1.03 -2.53
CA GLN A 251 -2.17 -0.71 -3.82
C GLN A 251 -3.11 0.50 -3.76
N MET A 252 -3.81 0.73 -2.65
CA MET A 252 -4.61 1.94 -2.48
C MET A 252 -3.74 3.21 -2.49
N HIS A 253 -2.58 3.18 -1.83
CA HIS A 253 -1.60 4.27 -1.93
C HIS A 253 -1.15 4.51 -3.36
N ASN A 254 -0.88 3.44 -4.12
CA ASN A 254 -0.51 3.61 -5.51
C ASN A 254 -1.65 4.20 -6.35
N ALA A 255 -2.90 3.79 -6.11
CA ALA A 255 -4.07 4.35 -6.79
C ALA A 255 -4.23 5.86 -6.51
N ILE A 256 -4.06 6.28 -5.25
CA ILE A 256 -4.07 7.70 -4.86
C ILE A 256 -2.94 8.46 -5.56
N ALA A 257 -1.72 7.93 -5.52
CA ALA A 257 -0.56 8.58 -6.15
C ALA A 257 -0.71 8.65 -7.69
N ALA A 258 -1.28 7.63 -8.32
CA ALA A 258 -1.55 7.62 -9.76
C ALA A 258 -2.59 8.69 -10.11
N ALA A 259 -3.66 8.82 -9.33
CA ALA A 259 -4.66 9.88 -9.50
C ALA A 259 -4.04 11.28 -9.35
N ASN A 260 -3.15 11.46 -8.38
CA ASN A 260 -2.40 12.71 -8.19
C ASN A 260 -1.53 13.04 -9.42
N PHE A 261 -0.72 12.09 -9.86
CA PHE A 261 0.25 12.28 -10.94
C PHE A 261 -0.44 12.52 -12.27
N GLU A 262 -1.41 11.68 -12.60
CA GLU A 262 -2.14 11.75 -13.87
C GLU A 262 -2.87 13.08 -14.01
N THR A 263 -3.48 13.57 -12.92
CA THR A 263 -4.16 14.86 -12.90
C THR A 263 -3.19 16.01 -13.12
N ARG A 264 -2.07 16.04 -12.40
CA ARG A 264 -1.05 17.10 -12.57
C ARG A 264 -0.48 17.09 -13.97
N LEU A 265 -0.16 15.91 -14.52
CA LEU A 265 0.34 15.75 -15.88
C LEU A 265 -0.68 16.21 -16.92
N ALA A 266 -1.95 15.83 -16.76
CA ALA A 266 -3.04 16.22 -17.65
C ALA A 266 -3.28 17.73 -17.65
N LEU A 267 -3.26 18.37 -16.47
CA LEU A 267 -3.40 19.82 -16.34
C LEU A 267 -2.19 20.56 -16.92
N HIS A 268 -0.98 20.10 -16.61
CA HIS A 268 0.24 20.71 -17.15
C HIS A 268 0.24 20.69 -18.68
N GLN A 269 -0.06 19.55 -19.28
CA GLN A 269 -0.18 19.43 -20.73
C GLN A 269 -1.32 20.30 -21.30
N SER A 270 -2.47 20.35 -20.61
CA SER A 270 -3.60 21.19 -21.02
C SER A 270 -3.23 22.67 -21.05
N PHE A 271 -2.53 23.15 -20.02
CA PHE A 271 -2.17 24.55 -19.88
C PHE A 271 -1.05 24.96 -20.85
N GLN A 272 -0.04 24.10 -21.08
CA GLN A 272 0.95 24.33 -22.14
C GLN A 272 0.29 24.44 -23.52
N MET A 273 -0.72 23.61 -23.79
CA MET A 273 -1.46 23.66 -25.05
C MET A 273 -2.35 24.90 -25.16
N ASN A 274 -2.84 25.44 -24.04
CA ASN A 274 -3.62 26.67 -24.05
C ASN A 274 -2.79 27.87 -24.50
N GLU A 275 -1.53 27.96 -24.07
CA GLU A 275 -0.60 29.00 -24.53
C GLU A 275 -0.36 28.91 -26.04
N LEU A 276 -0.17 27.70 -26.57
CA LEU A 276 0.08 27.46 -28.00
C LEU A 276 -1.16 27.71 -28.88
N LEU A 277 -2.36 27.50 -28.34
CA LEU A 277 -3.63 27.60 -29.07
C LEU A 277 -4.42 28.87 -28.72
N GLU A 278 -3.82 29.81 -27.99
CA GLU A 278 -4.45 31.07 -27.54
C GLU A 278 -5.80 30.85 -26.81
N ARG A 279 -5.89 29.79 -26.01
CA ARG A 279 -7.09 29.48 -25.21
C ARG A 279 -7.08 30.24 -23.88
N PRO A 280 -8.25 30.46 -23.26
CA PRO A 280 -8.33 31.12 -21.96
C PRO A 280 -7.47 30.43 -20.89
N GLU A 281 -6.88 31.23 -20.01
CA GLU A 281 -6.17 30.74 -18.82
C GLU A 281 -7.10 29.85 -17.97
N GLY A 282 -6.56 28.73 -17.47
CA GLY A 282 -7.34 27.75 -16.71
C GLY A 282 -8.27 26.85 -17.52
N PHE A 283 -8.33 26.99 -18.86
CA PHE A 283 -9.13 26.07 -19.69
C PHE A 283 -8.62 24.61 -19.57
N VAL A 284 -9.47 23.72 -19.04
CA VAL A 284 -9.18 22.29 -18.99
C VAL A 284 -9.74 21.62 -20.23
N SER A 285 -8.85 21.06 -21.07
CA SER A 285 -9.22 20.39 -22.30
C SER A 285 -10.07 19.13 -22.06
N ASP A 286 -10.89 18.73 -23.04
CA ASP A 286 -11.68 17.50 -22.94
C ASP A 286 -10.81 16.24 -22.86
N SER A 287 -9.58 16.29 -23.37
CA SER A 287 -8.61 15.22 -23.19
C SER A 287 -8.15 15.13 -21.73
N ALA A 288 -7.87 16.26 -21.09
CA ALA A 288 -7.48 16.29 -19.68
C ALA A 288 -8.63 15.85 -18.77
N LYS A 289 -9.86 16.32 -19.03
CA LYS A 289 -11.06 15.89 -18.28
C LYS A 289 -11.27 14.37 -18.35
N ARG A 290 -11.15 13.76 -19.54
CA ARG A 290 -11.29 12.30 -19.68
C ARG A 290 -10.22 11.51 -18.92
N ARG A 291 -8.98 11.99 -18.93
CA ARG A 291 -7.87 11.36 -18.19
C ARG A 291 -8.12 11.41 -16.67
N ILE A 292 -8.53 12.57 -16.16
CA ILE A 292 -8.89 12.76 -14.75
C ILE A 292 -10.08 11.88 -14.36
N SER A 293 -11.12 11.82 -15.22
CA SER A 293 -12.30 10.99 -14.97
C SER A 293 -11.98 9.50 -14.89
N ALA A 294 -11.10 9.02 -15.78
CA ALA A 294 -10.68 7.63 -15.81
C ALA A 294 -9.91 7.25 -14.53
N VAL A 295 -8.92 8.05 -14.13
CA VAL A 295 -8.15 7.74 -12.91
C VAL A 295 -8.97 7.90 -11.62
N ALA A 296 -9.97 8.81 -11.61
CA ALA A 296 -10.93 8.91 -10.53
C ALA A 296 -11.82 7.65 -10.42
N GLU A 297 -12.20 7.05 -11.55
CA GLU A 297 -12.96 5.80 -11.61
C GLU A 297 -12.14 4.61 -11.10
N ASP A 298 -10.88 4.49 -11.55
CA ASP A 298 -9.94 3.47 -11.05
C ASP A 298 -9.74 3.59 -9.53
N LEU A 299 -9.62 4.82 -9.02
CA LEU A 299 -9.50 5.10 -7.59
C LEU A 299 -10.75 4.68 -6.82
N VAL A 300 -11.96 4.98 -7.32
CA VAL A 300 -13.23 4.55 -6.67
C VAL A 300 -13.39 3.03 -6.72
N TYR A 301 -13.05 2.40 -7.85
CA TYR A 301 -13.06 0.94 -8.00
C TYR A 301 -12.23 0.28 -6.90
N TYR A 302 -10.97 0.72 -6.74
CA TYR A 302 -10.07 0.15 -5.74
C TYR A 302 -10.47 0.52 -4.31
N MET A 303 -10.91 1.77 -4.08
CA MET A 303 -11.36 2.26 -2.78
C MET A 303 -12.56 1.45 -2.24
N LEU A 304 -13.47 1.02 -3.12
CA LEU A 304 -14.66 0.26 -2.75
C LEU A 304 -14.46 -1.26 -2.79
N PHE A 305 -13.21 -1.73 -2.80
CA PHE A 305 -12.90 -3.17 -2.80
C PHE A 305 -13.51 -3.89 -4.01
N GLY A 306 -13.47 -3.26 -5.18
CA GLY A 306 -13.96 -3.85 -6.42
C GLY A 306 -13.34 -5.21 -6.67
N GLU A 307 -14.19 -6.22 -6.90
CA GLU A 307 -13.77 -7.62 -7.12
C GLU A 307 -12.92 -8.24 -5.99
N GLU A 308 -13.07 -7.79 -4.74
CA GLU A 308 -12.45 -8.42 -3.58
C GLU A 308 -12.74 -9.93 -3.51
N PHE A 309 -11.68 -10.70 -3.26
CA PHE A 309 -11.81 -12.13 -3.05
C PHE A 309 -12.71 -12.43 -1.84
N GLN A 310 -13.81 -13.13 -2.08
CA GLN A 310 -14.75 -13.54 -1.03
C GLN A 310 -14.13 -14.67 -0.20
N LEU A 311 -13.93 -14.42 1.09
CA LEU A 311 -13.43 -15.43 2.03
C LEU A 311 -14.45 -16.58 2.12
N THR A 312 -13.97 -17.81 1.95
CA THR A 312 -14.80 -19.01 2.05
C THR A 312 -14.75 -19.66 3.44
N ASP A 313 -13.94 -19.10 4.34
CA ASP A 313 -13.76 -19.54 5.72
C ASP A 313 -13.28 -18.35 6.57
N ALA A 314 -13.42 -18.46 7.89
CA ALA A 314 -13.02 -17.39 8.80
C ALA A 314 -11.50 -17.26 8.87
N VAL A 315 -11.02 -16.01 8.88
CA VAL A 315 -9.63 -15.63 9.11
C VAL A 315 -9.48 -15.06 10.51
N SER A 316 -8.40 -15.42 11.20
CA SER A 316 -8.03 -14.83 12.50
C SER A 316 -6.51 -14.73 12.62
N GLY A 317 -6.06 -13.55 13.04
CA GLY A 317 -4.67 -13.32 13.42
C GLY A 317 -4.32 -13.96 14.75
N ASN A 318 -3.04 -13.95 15.10
CA ASN A 318 -2.53 -14.45 16.37
C ASN A 318 -1.77 -13.37 17.18
N THR A 319 -1.92 -12.10 16.79
CA THR A 319 -1.35 -10.92 17.46
C THR A 319 -2.44 -9.91 17.86
N SER A 320 -2.05 -8.82 18.52
CA SER A 320 -2.93 -7.67 18.82
C SER A 320 -3.24 -6.79 17.61
N PHE A 321 -2.70 -7.08 16.42
CA PHE A 321 -2.81 -6.21 15.24
C PHE A 321 -4.26 -5.88 14.89
N ALA A 322 -5.16 -6.86 14.90
CA ALA A 322 -6.57 -6.64 14.53
C ALA A 322 -7.27 -5.65 15.47
N ASP A 323 -6.98 -5.70 16.77
CA ASP A 323 -7.57 -4.80 17.77
C ASP A 323 -6.97 -3.40 17.65
N GLU A 324 -5.65 -3.31 17.52
CA GLU A 324 -4.92 -2.05 17.36
C GLU A 324 -5.32 -1.33 16.07
N PHE A 325 -5.42 -2.06 14.95
CA PHE A 325 -5.86 -1.53 13.66
C PHE A 325 -7.26 -0.92 13.78
N GLN A 326 -8.22 -1.64 14.37
CA GLN A 326 -9.59 -1.15 14.53
C GLN A 326 -9.68 0.05 15.48
N SER A 327 -8.88 0.06 16.56
CA SER A 327 -8.88 1.14 17.56
C SER A 327 -8.44 2.51 17.02
N ARG A 328 -7.66 2.52 15.92
CA ARG A 328 -7.21 3.74 15.22
C ARG A 328 -8.26 4.29 14.24
N GLY A 329 -9.44 3.67 14.15
CA GLY A 329 -10.49 4.06 13.22
C GLY A 329 -11.24 5.32 13.66
N VAL A 330 -11.55 6.19 12.69
CA VAL A 330 -12.56 7.24 12.91
C VAL A 330 -13.92 6.56 13.04
N VAL A 331 -14.67 6.90 14.09
CA VAL A 331 -15.98 6.32 14.40
C VAL A 331 -17.09 7.32 14.15
N ASP A 332 -18.22 6.84 13.63
CA ASP A 332 -19.45 7.62 13.55
C ASP A 332 -20.24 7.58 14.88
N SER A 333 -21.36 8.31 14.94
CA SER A 333 -22.23 8.36 16.13
C SER A 333 -22.86 7.01 16.51
N LYS A 334 -22.82 6.02 15.61
CA LYS A 334 -23.30 4.65 15.84
C LYS A 334 -22.16 3.68 16.21
N GLY A 335 -20.93 4.18 16.35
CA GLY A 335 -19.75 3.39 16.68
C GLY A 335 -19.17 2.57 15.51
N ARG A 336 -19.57 2.86 14.27
CA ARG A 336 -19.07 2.19 13.06
C ARG A 336 -17.81 2.88 12.56
N SER A 337 -16.87 2.12 11.98
CA SER A 337 -15.64 2.65 11.39
C SER A 337 -15.29 1.94 10.10
N LEU A 338 -14.69 2.66 9.13
CA LEU A 338 -14.09 2.05 7.93
C LEU A 338 -12.91 1.11 8.23
N ARG A 339 -12.38 1.12 9.46
CA ARG A 339 -11.37 0.12 9.89
C ARG A 339 -11.97 -1.14 10.49
N GLN A 340 -13.29 -1.18 10.72
CA GLN A 340 -13.92 -2.33 11.34
C GLN A 340 -13.71 -3.58 10.47
N LEU A 341 -13.17 -4.63 11.06
CA LEU A 341 -12.81 -5.87 10.37
C LEU A 341 -14.02 -6.81 10.32
N ASN A 342 -14.18 -7.50 9.20
CA ASN A 342 -15.13 -8.61 9.07
C ASN A 342 -14.41 -9.93 9.29
N LEU A 343 -13.48 -10.31 8.41
CA LEU A 343 -12.69 -11.55 8.44
C LEU A 343 -13.49 -12.87 8.39
N GLN A 344 -14.81 -12.83 8.15
CA GLN A 344 -15.61 -14.04 7.89
C GLN A 344 -15.86 -14.23 6.41
N THR A 345 -16.20 -13.16 5.69
CA THR A 345 -16.51 -13.19 4.26
C THR A 345 -15.67 -12.21 3.43
N ARG A 346 -15.06 -11.21 4.08
CA ARG A 346 -14.26 -10.12 3.46
C ARG A 346 -13.30 -9.49 4.46
N LEU A 347 -12.41 -8.58 4.04
CA LEU A 347 -11.49 -7.90 4.95
C LEU A 347 -12.21 -6.91 5.89
N LEU A 348 -12.87 -5.90 5.33
CA LEU A 348 -13.54 -4.83 6.09
C LEU A 348 -15.04 -5.07 6.19
N GLU A 349 -15.64 -4.77 7.34
CA GLU A 349 -17.09 -4.79 7.52
C GLU A 349 -17.79 -3.82 6.56
N TYR A 350 -17.21 -2.63 6.39
CA TYR A 350 -17.64 -1.63 5.43
C TYR A 350 -16.58 -1.53 4.32
N PRO A 351 -16.78 -2.16 3.14
CA PRO A 351 -15.80 -2.21 2.05
C PRO A 351 -15.63 -0.85 1.35
N CYS A 352 -15.02 0.09 2.07
CA CYS A 352 -14.56 1.38 1.61
C CYS A 352 -13.24 1.67 2.34
N SER A 353 -12.18 1.96 1.58
CA SER A 353 -10.84 2.08 2.14
C SER A 353 -10.75 3.15 3.21
N TYR A 354 -10.22 2.79 4.37
CA TYR A 354 -9.92 3.73 5.45
C TYR A 354 -8.86 4.78 5.06
N LEU A 355 -8.13 4.58 3.95
CA LEU A 355 -7.18 5.57 3.44
C LEU A 355 -7.84 6.80 2.80
N ILE A 356 -9.17 6.85 2.73
CA ILE A 356 -9.88 8.12 2.45
C ILE A 356 -9.57 9.20 3.50
N TYR A 357 -9.15 8.80 4.72
CA TYR A 357 -8.73 9.71 5.78
C TYR A 357 -7.23 10.08 5.72
N SER A 358 -6.47 9.55 4.75
CA SER A 358 -5.03 9.81 4.65
C SER A 358 -4.73 11.22 4.15
N ASP A 359 -3.58 11.76 4.56
CA ASP A 359 -3.06 13.04 4.03
C ASP A 359 -2.86 12.97 2.50
N ALA A 360 -2.52 11.78 1.97
CA ALA A 360 -2.36 11.56 0.54
C ALA A 360 -3.67 11.72 -0.23
N PHE A 361 -4.80 11.23 0.31
CA PHE A 361 -6.11 11.47 -0.29
C PHE A 361 -6.52 12.94 -0.18
N ALA A 362 -6.34 13.55 1.00
CA ALA A 362 -6.67 14.95 1.22
C ALA A 362 -5.91 15.91 0.30
N ALA A 363 -4.64 15.60 0.00
CA ALA A 363 -3.78 16.41 -0.86
C ALA A 363 -3.94 16.14 -2.38
N LEU A 364 -4.86 15.28 -2.80
CA LEU A 364 -5.20 15.12 -4.21
C LEU A 364 -5.56 16.48 -4.83
N PRO A 365 -5.18 16.75 -6.10
CA PRO A 365 -5.65 17.94 -6.79
C PRO A 365 -7.18 18.02 -6.76
N ASP A 366 -7.74 19.20 -6.48
CA ASP A 366 -9.17 19.37 -6.21
C ASP A 366 -10.05 18.73 -7.30
N LEU A 367 -9.68 18.88 -8.58
CA LEU A 367 -10.45 18.31 -9.69
C LEU A 367 -10.67 16.80 -9.57
N VAL A 368 -9.60 16.03 -9.29
CA VAL A 368 -9.72 14.57 -9.17
C VAL A 368 -10.33 14.18 -7.83
N ARG A 369 -10.05 14.92 -6.76
CA ARG A 369 -10.62 14.66 -5.44
C ARG A 369 -12.14 14.80 -5.46
N HIS A 370 -12.66 15.90 -6.01
CA HIS A 370 -14.10 16.13 -6.16
C HIS A 370 -14.74 15.08 -7.07
N GLU A 371 -14.15 14.80 -8.23
CA GLU A 371 -14.69 13.81 -9.16
C GLU A 371 -14.70 12.39 -8.56
N THR A 372 -13.68 12.02 -7.77
CA THR A 372 -13.66 10.78 -7.00
C THR A 372 -14.80 10.73 -5.97
N LEU A 373 -15.03 11.80 -5.21
CA LEU A 373 -16.13 11.84 -4.24
C LEU A 373 -17.51 11.79 -4.91
N GLU A 374 -17.69 12.44 -6.06
CA GLU A 374 -18.92 12.38 -6.86
C GLU A 374 -19.19 10.96 -7.38
N LYS A 375 -18.17 10.31 -7.97
CA LYS A 375 -18.28 8.93 -8.44
C LYS A 375 -18.52 7.96 -7.29
N LEU A 376 -17.86 8.15 -6.15
CA LEU A 376 -18.10 7.40 -4.92
C LEU A 376 -19.56 7.54 -4.46
N ALA A 377 -20.09 8.76 -4.43
CA ALA A 377 -21.49 9.01 -4.10
C ALA A 377 -22.45 8.33 -5.09
N ALA A 378 -22.18 8.40 -6.40
CA ALA A 378 -23.01 7.74 -7.42
C ALA A 378 -23.06 6.22 -7.24
N VAL A 379 -21.95 5.59 -6.83
CA VAL A 379 -21.96 4.17 -6.45
C VAL A 379 -22.79 3.99 -5.17
N LEU A 380 -22.55 4.74 -4.10
CA LEU A 380 -23.26 4.54 -2.83
C LEU A 380 -24.77 4.88 -2.90
N GLU A 381 -25.19 5.75 -3.82
CA GLU A 381 -26.59 6.07 -4.10
C GLU A 381 -27.27 5.01 -4.99
N GLY A 382 -26.52 4.03 -5.51
CA GLY A 382 -27.04 2.97 -6.37
C GLY A 382 -27.26 3.39 -7.82
N GLN A 383 -26.74 4.55 -8.24
CA GLN A 383 -26.81 5.04 -9.62
C GLN A 383 -25.84 4.29 -10.53
N ASN A 384 -24.68 3.89 -9.99
CA ASN A 384 -23.77 2.97 -10.65
C ASN A 384 -23.93 1.54 -10.10
N GLN A 385 -24.40 0.63 -10.95
CA GLN A 385 -24.62 -0.79 -10.67
C GLN A 385 -23.72 -1.72 -11.49
N ALA A 386 -22.54 -1.22 -11.88
CA ALA A 386 -21.55 -2.02 -12.58
C ALA A 386 -21.16 -3.27 -11.78
N LYS A 387 -20.65 -4.29 -12.50
CA LYS A 387 -20.48 -5.65 -11.97
C LYS A 387 -19.50 -5.69 -10.80
N GLU A 388 -18.45 -4.90 -10.89
CA GLU A 388 -17.40 -4.69 -9.89
C GLU A 388 -17.94 -4.22 -8.52
N PHE A 389 -19.13 -3.64 -8.46
CA PHE A 389 -19.75 -3.14 -7.23
C PHE A 389 -20.92 -4.03 -6.73
N GLN A 390 -21.09 -5.23 -7.29
CA GLN A 390 -22.20 -6.13 -6.92
C GLN A 390 -22.10 -6.67 -5.49
N HIS A 391 -20.92 -6.69 -4.88
CA HIS A 391 -20.73 -7.04 -3.47
C HIS A 391 -21.34 -5.99 -2.51
N LEU A 392 -21.54 -4.76 -2.98
CA LEU A 392 -22.16 -3.69 -2.20
C LEU A 392 -23.69 -3.81 -2.22
N SER A 393 -24.25 -4.52 -1.23
CA SER A 393 -25.70 -4.55 -1.01
C SER A 393 -26.28 -3.15 -0.74
N PRO A 394 -27.58 -2.91 -0.97
CA PRO A 394 -28.21 -1.62 -0.66
C PRO A 394 -27.98 -1.15 0.78
N LYS A 395 -27.99 -2.10 1.74
CA LYS A 395 -27.70 -1.83 3.15
C LYS A 395 -26.24 -1.38 3.35
N LEU A 396 -25.28 -2.07 2.74
CA LEU A 396 -23.86 -1.68 2.84
C LEU A 396 -23.61 -0.30 2.23
N ARG A 397 -24.19 -0.03 1.05
CA ARG A 397 -24.09 1.28 0.41
C ARG A 397 -24.60 2.40 1.30
N GLN A 398 -25.78 2.22 1.91
CA GLN A 398 -26.32 3.16 2.88
C GLN A 398 -25.40 3.32 4.10
N GLN A 399 -24.93 2.22 4.69
CA GLN A 399 -24.08 2.28 5.89
C GLN A 399 -22.76 3.00 5.63
N ILE A 400 -22.10 2.74 4.50
CA ILE A 400 -20.88 3.45 4.09
C ILE A 400 -21.18 4.93 3.88
N SER A 401 -22.24 5.27 3.16
CA SER A 401 -22.63 6.67 2.93
C SER A 401 -22.89 7.42 4.25
N GLU A 402 -23.60 6.81 5.21
CA GLU A 402 -23.82 7.39 6.53
C GLU A 402 -22.51 7.63 7.30
N ILE A 403 -21.58 6.67 7.28
CA ILE A 403 -20.26 6.82 7.92
C ILE A 403 -19.53 8.00 7.27
N LEU A 404 -19.48 8.07 5.94
CA LEU A 404 -18.79 9.14 5.21
C LEU A 404 -19.42 10.51 5.45
N LEU A 405 -20.75 10.61 5.49
CA LEU A 405 -21.45 11.84 5.84
C LEU A 405 -21.07 12.34 7.23
N GLU A 406 -20.87 11.45 8.21
CA GLU A 406 -20.48 11.85 9.57
C GLU A 406 -18.99 12.13 9.74
N THR A 407 -18.13 11.44 8.98
CA THR A 407 -16.68 11.39 9.23
C THR A 407 -15.82 12.08 8.17
N VAL A 408 -16.36 12.41 6.99
CA VAL A 408 -15.65 13.09 5.89
C VAL A 408 -16.38 14.40 5.56
N PRO A 409 -15.95 15.55 6.10
CA PRO A 409 -16.61 16.84 5.91
C PRO A 409 -16.82 17.22 4.43
N GLU A 410 -15.81 17.01 3.58
CA GLU A 410 -15.90 17.34 2.15
C GLU A 410 -16.99 16.52 1.43
N TYR A 411 -17.12 15.23 1.78
CA TYR A 411 -18.19 14.38 1.25
C TYR A 411 -19.57 14.87 1.69
N ARG A 412 -19.72 15.28 2.97
CA ARG A 412 -20.97 15.89 3.48
C ARG A 412 -21.33 17.17 2.74
N ASP A 413 -20.38 18.08 2.58
CA ASP A 413 -20.60 19.38 1.98
C ASP A 413 -20.99 19.25 0.50
N MET A 414 -20.33 18.33 -0.22
CA MET A 414 -20.67 17.97 -1.60
C MET A 414 -22.10 17.42 -1.72
N ILE A 415 -22.49 16.45 -0.89
CA ILE A 415 -23.85 15.88 -0.90
C ILE A 415 -24.90 16.95 -0.55
N THR A 416 -24.61 17.79 0.44
CA THR A 416 -25.53 18.86 0.85
C THR A 416 -25.74 19.88 -0.26
N SER A 417 -24.68 20.25 -0.98
CA SER A 417 -24.73 21.18 -2.10
C SER A 417 -25.52 20.60 -3.28
N ARG A 418 -25.38 19.30 -3.58
CA ARG A 418 -26.16 18.59 -4.61
C ARG A 418 -27.66 18.56 -4.33
N ASN A 419 -28.08 18.55 -3.06
CA ASN A 419 -29.50 18.50 -2.68
C ASN A 419 -30.17 19.88 -2.63
N GLN A 420 -29.39 20.97 -2.64
CA GLN A 420 -29.90 22.35 -2.61
C GLN A 420 -30.03 22.99 -4.01
N GLY A 421 -29.33 22.44 -5.01
CA GLY A 421 -29.47 22.80 -6.42
C GLY A 421 -30.43 21.87 -7.15
#